data_AF-A0A0G0M480-F1
#
_entry.id   AF-A0A0G0M480-F1
#
_cell.length_a   1.000
_cell.length_b   1.000
_cell.length_c   1.000
_cell.angle_alpha   90.00
_cell.angle_beta   90.00
_cell.angle_gamma   90.00
#
_symmetry.space_group_name_H-M   'P 1'
#
loop_
_entity.id
_entity.type
_entity.pdbx_description
1 polymer ?
#
loop_
_entity_poly.entity_id
_entity_poly.type
_entity_poly.pdbx_seq_one_letter_code
_entity_poly.pdbx_strand_id
1 'polypeptide(L)' 'MTTLTIRIDETLKGKAFKQAEKLGIPLTLIVKNALRNFVASGKVVIGEPETIKVTPSIQKKMDKIGDLLSKK' A
#
# COMPACT_ATOMS: atom_id res chain seq x y z
N MET A 1 12.06 1.60 -22.43
CA MET A 1 10.71 1.62 -21.82
C MET A 1 10.07 0.28 -22.13
N THR A 2 9.49 -0.38 -21.14
CA THR A 2 8.95 -1.74 -21.29
C THR A 2 7.46 -1.73 -20.98
N THR A 3 6.67 -2.48 -21.74
CA THR A 3 5.21 -2.50 -21.64
C THR A 3 4.75 -3.77 -20.91
N LEU A 4 3.85 -3.61 -19.94
CA LEU A 4 3.13 -4.71 -19.30
C LEU A 4 1.69 -4.73 -19.85
N THR A 5 1.32 -5.84 -20.47
CA THR A 5 -0.07 -6.07 -20.94
C THR A 5 -0.72 -7.12 -20.05
N ILE A 6 -1.87 -6.78 -19.46
CA ILE A 6 -2.65 -7.66 -18.61
C ILE A 6 -4.09 -7.76 -19.13
N ARG A 7 -4.69 -8.95 -19.01
CA ARG A 7 -6.13 -9.14 -19.21
C ARG A 7 -6.82 -8.93 -17.87
N ILE A 8 -7.83 -8.08 -17.84
CA ILE A 8 -8.64 -7.77 -16.66
C ILE A 8 -10.09 -7.58 -17.08
N ASP A 9 -11.02 -7.85 -16.17
CA ASP A 9 -12.44 -7.57 -16.38
C ASP A 9 -12.68 -6.07 -16.63
N GLU A 10 -13.53 -5.75 -17.61
CA GLU A 10 -13.82 -4.37 -17.99
C GLU A 10 -14.45 -3.57 -16.83
N THR A 11 -15.34 -4.22 -16.07
CA THR A 11 -15.97 -3.63 -14.89
C THR A 11 -14.95 -3.33 -13.79
N LEU A 12 -13.97 -4.21 -13.58
CA LEU A 12 -12.87 -3.99 -12.64
C LEU A 12 -11.99 -2.82 -13.08
N LYS A 13 -11.62 -2.78 -14.37
CA LYS A 13 -10.86 -1.67 -14.96
C LYS A 13 -11.55 -0.33 -14.74
N GLY A 14 -12.85 -0.26 -15.05
CA GLY A 14 -13.64 0.96 -14.88
C GLY A 14 -13.72 1.43 -13.43
N LYS A 15 -13.94 0.51 -12.48
CA LYS A 15 -13.96 0.83 -11.04
C LYS A 15 -12.60 1.33 -10.55
N ALA A 16 -11.53 0.65 -10.90
CA ALA A 16 -10.17 1.02 -10.50
C ALA A 16 -9.79 2.41 -11.06
N PHE A 17 -10.15 2.69 -12.31
CA PHE A 17 -9.88 3.99 -12.94
C PHE A 17 -10.63 5.12 -12.24
N LYS A 18 -11.95 4.97 -12.01
CA LYS A 18 -12.75 5.96 -11.28
C LYS A 18 -12.21 6.22 -9.87
N GLN A 19 -11.74 5.19 -9.18
CA GLN A 19 -11.17 5.35 -7.84
C GLN A 19 -9.82 6.09 -7.89
N ALA A 20 -8.98 5.78 -8.87
CA ALA A 20 -7.70 6.46 -9.07
C ALA A 20 -7.90 7.95 -9.39
N GLU A 21 -8.86 8.28 -10.26
CA GLU A 21 -9.23 9.66 -10.59
C GLU A 21 -9.73 10.45 -9.37
N LYS A 22 -10.60 9.84 -8.55
CA LYS A 22 -11.08 10.47 -7.30
C LYS A 22 -9.95 10.85 -6.36
N LEU A 23 -8.87 10.08 -6.36
CA LEU A 23 -7.69 10.32 -5.53
C LEU A 23 -6.66 11.24 -6.22
N GLY A 24 -6.89 11.64 -7.48
CA GLY A 24 -5.94 12.43 -8.27
C GLY A 24 -4.66 11.67 -8.64
N ILE A 25 -4.69 10.33 -8.63
CA ILE A 25 -3.52 9.48 -8.84
C ILE A 25 -3.67 8.70 -10.15
N PRO A 26 -2.65 8.69 -11.04
CA PRO A 26 -2.69 7.85 -12.23
C PRO A 26 -2.70 6.35 -11.89
N LEU A 27 -3.57 5.57 -12.54
CA LEU A 27 -3.61 4.11 -12.37
C LEU A 27 -2.25 3.45 -12.62
N THR A 28 -1.46 3.99 -13.56
CA THR A 28 -0.08 3.57 -13.83
C THR A 28 0.82 3.67 -12.60
N LEU A 29 0.66 4.71 -11.76
CA LEU A 29 1.46 4.85 -10.55
C LEU A 29 1.10 3.76 -9.54
N ILE A 30 -0.19 3.44 -9.41
CA ILE A 30 -0.70 2.39 -8.53
C ILE A 30 -0.11 1.04 -8.93
N VAL A 31 -0.17 0.68 -10.22
CA VAL A 31 0.40 -0.59 -10.72
C VAL A 31 1.91 -0.65 -10.51
N LYS A 32 2.64 0.43 -10.81
CA LYS A 32 4.09 0.49 -10.55
C LYS A 32 4.42 0.31 -9.07
N ASN A 33 3.63 0.90 -8.18
CA ASN A 33 3.83 0.77 -6.74
C ASN A 33 3.59 -0.66 -6.26
N ALA A 34 2.51 -1.31 -6.75
CA ALA A 34 2.23 -2.71 -6.43
C ALA A 34 3.38 -3.64 -6.86
N LEU A 35 3.93 -3.44 -8.06
CA LEU A 35 5.08 -4.21 -8.55
C LEU A 35 6.34 -3.98 -7.69
N ARG A 36 6.62 -2.72 -7.32
CA ARG A 36 7.74 -2.40 -6.41
C ARG A 36 7.57 -3.06 -5.05
N ASN A 37 6.37 -3.02 -4.48
CA ASN A 37 6.07 -3.64 -3.19
C ASN A 37 6.21 -5.17 -3.25
N PHE A 38 5.79 -5.79 -4.35
CA PHE A 38 5.96 -7.22 -4.57
C PHE A 38 7.44 -7.60 -4.61
N VAL A 39 8.27 -6.84 -5.35
CA VAL A 39 9.72 -7.06 -5.41
C VAL A 39 10.39 -6.87 -4.04
N ALA A 40 10.01 -5.83 -3.30
CA ALA A 40 10.63 -5.51 -2.02
C ALA A 40 10.24 -6.49 -0.90
N SER A 41 8.99 -6.95 -0.88
CA SER A 41 8.46 -7.80 0.20
C SER A 41 8.53 -9.29 -0.10
N GLY A 42 8.56 -9.69 -1.38
CA GLY A 42 8.41 -11.08 -1.82
C GLY A 42 7.02 -11.67 -1.53
N LYS A 43 6.04 -10.86 -1.13
CA LYS A 43 4.71 -11.31 -0.70
C LYS A 43 3.64 -10.85 -1.67
N VAL A 44 2.74 -11.77 -2.02
CA VAL A 44 1.50 -11.44 -2.72
C VAL A 44 0.47 -11.03 -1.66
N VAL A 45 -0.04 -9.81 -1.74
CA VAL A 45 -1.13 -9.34 -0.89
C VAL A 45 -2.45 -9.64 -1.60
N ILE A 46 -3.26 -10.52 -1.00
CA ILE A 46 -4.61 -10.87 -1.48
C ILE A 46 -5.58 -10.53 -0.34
N GLY A 47 -6.56 -9.65 -0.61
CA GLY A 47 -7.52 -9.17 0.39
C GLY A 47 -7.23 -7.75 0.89
N GLU A 48 -8.03 -7.27 1.84
CA GLU A 48 -7.76 -6.00 2.52
C GLU A 48 -6.48 -6.16 3.37
N PRO A 49 -5.47 -5.28 3.23
CA PRO A 49 -4.37 -5.28 4.19
C PRO A 49 -4.96 -5.06 5.56
N GLU A 50 -4.66 -5.96 6.51
CA GLU A 50 -5.05 -5.78 7.90
C GLU A 50 -4.64 -4.37 8.32
N THR A 51 -5.63 -3.52 8.60
CA THR A 51 -5.36 -2.25 9.25
C THR A 51 -4.82 -2.62 10.61
N ILE A 52 -3.49 -2.54 10.78
CA ILE A 52 -2.85 -2.72 12.07
C ILE A 52 -3.37 -1.59 12.96
N LYS A 53 -4.46 -1.86 13.69
CA LYS A 53 -4.93 -0.97 14.74
C LYS A 53 -3.90 -1.04 15.85
N VAL A 54 -3.12 0.02 15.98
CA VAL A 54 -2.17 0.16 17.09
C VAL A 54 -2.98 0.11 18.39
N THR A 55 -2.85 -0.99 19.13
CA THR A 55 -3.49 -1.09 20.44
C THR A 55 -2.79 -0.13 21.40
N PRO A 56 -3.47 0.34 22.47
CA PRO A 56 -2.84 1.21 23.47
C PRO A 56 -1.56 0.63 24.07
N SER A 57 -1.46 -0.70 24.15
CA SER A 57 -0.27 -1.41 24.61
C SER A 57 0.91 -1.32 23.64
N ILE A 58 0.65 -1.32 22.33
CA ILE A 58 1.67 -1.14 21.29
C ILE A 58 2.11 0.33 21.25
N GLN A 59 1.15 1.27 21.31
CA GLN A 59 1.46 2.71 21.38
C GLN A 59 2.38 3.02 22.57
N LYS A 60 2.05 2.52 23.76
CA LYS A 60 2.85 2.72 24.97
C LYS A 60 4.28 2.17 24.86
N LYS A 61 4.49 1.10 24.08
CA LYS A 61 5.84 0.59 23.80
C LYS A 61 6.58 1.48 22.81
N MET A 62 5.89 1.99 21.79
CA MET A 62 6.46 2.92 20.81
C MET A 62 6.86 4.25 21.47
N ASP A 63 6.03 4.79 22.37
CA ASP A 63 6.30 6.01 23.12
C ASP A 63 7.57 5.85 23.98
N LYS A 64 7.72 4.72 24.67
CA LYS A 64 8.94 4.41 25.45
C LYS A 64 10.20 4.35 24.58
N ILE A 65 10.10 3.84 23.35
CA ILE A 65 11.23 3.83 22.42
C ILE A 65 11.56 5.26 21.98
N GLY A 66 10.55 6.09 21.69
CA GLY A 66 10.73 7.52 21.40
C GLY A 66 11.43 8.27 22.53
N ASP A 67 11.04 8.02 23.78
CA ASP A 67 11.66 8.65 24.96
C ASP A 67 13.13 8.26 25.13
N LEU A 68 13.49 7.01 24.82
CA LEU A 68 14.87 6.53 24.90
C LEU A 68 15.75 7.11 23.79
N LEU A 69 15.19 7.34 22.59
CA LEU A 69 15.89 7.93 21.46
C LEU A 69 16.03 9.45 21.58
N SER A 70 15.14 10.11 22.32
CA SER A 70 15.16 11.57 22.53
C SER A 70 16.08 12.03 23.67
N LYS A 71 16.63 11.08 24.44
CA LYS A 71 17.58 11.33 25.54
C LYS A 71 19.06 11.16 25.13
N LYS A 72 19.34 11.14 23.83
CA LYS A 72 20.68 11.12 23.24
C LYS A 72 20.90 12.40 22.43
#